data_AF-A0A498GCA9-F1
#
_entry.id   AF-A0A498GCA9-F1
#
_cell.length_a   1.000
_cell.length_b   1.000
_cell.length_c   1.000
_cell.angle_alpha   90.00
_cell.angle_beta   90.00
_cell.angle_gamma   90.00
#
_symmetry.space_group_name_H-M   'P 1'
#
loop_
_entity.id
_entity.type
_entity.pdbx_description
1 polymer ?
#
loop_
_entity_poly.entity_id
_entity_poly.type
_entity_poly.pdbx_seq_one_letter_code
_entity_poly.pdbx_strand_id
1 'polypeptide(L)'
;MKKVIIRGDPDINRGATIEVDGEEVVCFSIDRQSDYHGAERPQLWCTVGAEDEREAFEKREFVPHFLDVVAVDAEAVNVISKRGA
;
A
#
# COMPACT_ATOMS: atom_id res chain seq x y z
N MET A 1 1.51 9.75 5.72
CA MET A 1 1.38 8.92 4.51
C MET A 1 2.75 8.36 4.18
N LYS A 2 2.81 7.12 3.70
CA LYS A 2 4.05 6.47 3.26
C LYS A 2 3.78 5.59 2.04
N LYS A 3 4.83 5.25 1.30
CA LYS A 3 4.76 4.24 0.23
C LYS A 3 5.18 2.90 0.80
N VAL A 4 4.32 1.90 0.67
CA VAL A 4 4.64 0.52 1.01
C VAL A 4 4.75 -0.29 -0.28
N ILE A 5 5.92 -0.88 -0.50
CA ILE A 5 6.18 -1.79 -1.60
C ILE A 5 6.04 -3.21 -1.04
N ILE A 6 4.97 -3.89 -1.39
CA ILE A 6 4.72 -5.27 -0.99
C ILE A 6 5.23 -6.19 -2.10
N ARG A 7 6.15 -7.08 -1.76
CA ARG A 7 6.64 -8.12 -2.69
C ARG A 7 5.75 -9.36 -2.58
N GLY A 8 5.05 -9.69 -3.65
CA GLY A 8 4.01 -10.71 -3.68
C GLY A 8 2.60 -10.10 -3.63
N ASP A 9 1.60 -10.98 -3.54
CA ASP A 9 0.19 -10.61 -3.54
C ASP A 9 -0.45 -11.01 -2.19
N PRO A 10 -0.69 -10.06 -1.26
CA PRO A 10 -1.42 -10.27 -0.01
C PRO A 10 -2.94 -10.23 -0.21
N ASP A 11 -3.45 -10.19 -1.44
CA ASP A 11 -4.89 -10.17 -1.76
C ASP A 11 -5.63 -8.95 -1.17
N ILE A 12 -5.07 -7.75 -1.39
CA ILE A 12 -5.61 -6.47 -0.92
C ILE A 12 -6.08 -5.58 -2.09
N ASN A 13 -7.04 -4.71 -1.81
CA ASN A 13 -7.58 -3.74 -2.76
C ASN A 13 -7.46 -2.30 -2.24
N ARG A 14 -7.77 -1.32 -3.11
CA ARG A 14 -7.86 0.09 -2.72
C ARG A 14 -8.92 0.27 -1.64
N GLY A 15 -8.51 0.81 -0.49
CA GLY A 15 -9.36 0.97 0.69
C GLY A 15 -9.13 -0.08 1.76
N ALA A 16 -8.31 -1.10 1.50
CA ALA A 16 -7.95 -2.12 2.47
C ALA A 16 -7.21 -1.52 3.68
N THR A 17 -7.45 -2.10 4.86
CA THR A 17 -6.70 -1.82 6.09
C THR A 17 -5.70 -2.94 6.29
N ILE A 18 -4.42 -2.58 6.39
CA ILE A 18 -3.30 -3.51 6.56
C ILE A 18 -2.45 -3.07 7.74
N GLU A 19 -1.84 -4.02 8.43
CA GLU A 19 -0.80 -3.77 9.42
C GLU A 19 0.57 -4.06 8.78
N VAL A 20 1.44 -3.05 8.84
CA VAL A 20 2.80 -3.09 8.27
C VAL A 20 3.76 -2.50 9.31
N ASP A 21 4.81 -3.24 9.66
CA ASP A 21 5.77 -2.88 10.71
C ASP A 21 5.12 -2.60 12.09
N GLY A 22 3.99 -3.27 12.37
CA GLY A 22 3.24 -3.08 13.62
C GLY A 22 2.38 -1.81 13.66
N GLU A 23 2.22 -1.12 12.52
CA GLU A 23 1.32 0.03 12.38
C GLU A 23 0.12 -0.32 11.49
N GLU A 24 -1.09 -0.09 11.99
CA GLU A 24 -2.33 -0.20 11.22
C GLU A 24 -2.46 1.02 10.30
N VAL A 25 -2.53 0.77 8.99
CA VAL A 25 -2.61 1.80 7.96
C VAL A 25 -3.64 1.42 6.90
N VAL A 26 -4.19 2.44 6.25
CA VAL A 26 -5.18 2.26 5.20
C VAL A 26 -4.54 2.49 3.82
N CYS A 27 -4.75 1.54 2.92
CA CYS A 27 -4.28 1.58 1.55
C CYS A 27 -5.13 2.53 0.70
N PHE A 28 -4.57 3.66 0.31
CA PHE A 28 -5.24 4.72 -0.45
C PHE A 28 -5.16 4.54 -1.95
N SER A 29 -4.03 4.04 -2.45
CA SER A 29 -3.80 3.64 -3.83
C SER A 29 -3.01 2.36 -3.86
N ILE A 30 -3.19 1.58 -4.93
CA ILE A 30 -2.46 0.35 -5.18
C ILE A 30 -2.14 0.29 -6.66
N ASP A 31 -0.86 0.09 -6.98
CA ASP A 31 -0.35 -0.08 -8.33
C ASP A 31 0.36 -1.43 -8.41
N ARG A 32 -0.17 -2.34 -9.25
CA ARG A 32 0.43 -3.66 -9.47
C ARG A 32 1.54 -3.54 -10.51
N GLN A 33 2.76 -3.86 -10.09
CA GLN A 33 3.94 -3.85 -10.92
C GLN A 33 4.34 -5.29 -11.25
N SER A 34 5.10 -5.43 -12.34
CA SER A 34 5.70 -6.70 -12.78
C SER A 34 4.79 -7.71 -13.49
N ASP A 35 3.56 -7.36 -13.88
CA ASP A 35 2.63 -8.30 -14.54
C ASP A 35 3.00 -8.75 -15.97
N TYR A 36 3.86 -8.02 -16.70
CA TYR A 36 4.17 -8.33 -18.11
C TYR A 36 5.60 -8.85 -18.33
N HIS A 37 6.62 -8.09 -17.92
CA HIS A 37 8.06 -8.44 -18.02
C HIS A 37 8.79 -8.30 -16.69
N GLY A 38 8.09 -8.59 -15.59
CA GLY A 38 8.59 -8.33 -14.26
C GLY A 38 9.22 -9.53 -13.56
N ALA A 39 9.50 -9.36 -12.28
CA ALA A 39 10.05 -10.39 -11.42
C ALA A 39 9.12 -11.62 -11.30
N GLU A 40 9.66 -12.74 -10.80
CA GLU A 40 8.90 -13.98 -10.57
C GLU A 40 7.65 -13.79 -9.71
N ARG A 41 7.66 -12.78 -8.83
CA ARG A 41 6.54 -12.38 -7.98
C ARG A 41 6.13 -10.93 -8.27
N PRO A 42 4.82 -10.61 -8.30
CA PRO A 42 4.35 -9.24 -8.51
C PRO A 42 4.81 -8.34 -7.36
N GLN A 43 4.86 -7.03 -7.62
CA GLN A 43 5.12 -6.05 -6.57
C GLN A 43 3.96 -5.05 -6.51
N LEU A 44 3.32 -4.92 -5.35
CA LEU A 44 2.27 -3.94 -5.14
C LEU A 44 2.85 -2.68 -4.54
N TRP A 45 2.69 -1.57 -5.23
CA TRP A 45 3.09 -0.26 -4.76
C TRP A 45 1.86 0.42 -4.18
N CYS A 46 1.83 0.52 -2.85
CA CYS A 46 0.70 1.04 -2.11
C CYS A 46 1.06 2.41 -1.53
N THR A 47 0.18 3.40 -1.70
CA THR A 47 0.23 4.61 -0.87
C THR A 47 -0.66 4.36 0.33
N VAL A 48 -0.08 4.37 1.52
CA VAL A 48 -0.80 4.08 2.77
C VAL A 48 -0.72 5.28 3.71
N GLY A 49 -1.69 5.40 4.61
CA GLY A 49 -1.71 6.43 5.64
C GLY A 49 -2.75 6.13 6.72
N ALA A 50 -2.78 6.95 7.75
CA ALA A 50 -3.85 6.90 8.75
C ALA A 50 -5.16 7.47 8.16
N GLU A 51 -6.32 7.11 8.72
CA GLU A 51 -7.62 7.51 8.15
C GLU A 51 -7.80 9.04 8.05
N ASP A 52 -7.21 9.81 8.96
CA ASP A 52 -7.23 11.28 8.94
C ASP A 52 -6.48 11.88 7.75
N GLU A 53 -5.49 11.16 7.20
CA GLU A 53 -4.71 11.60 6.04
C GLU A 53 -5.44 11.36 4.71
N ARG A 54 -6.62 10.72 4.74
CA ARG A 54 -7.43 10.43 3.55
C ARG A 54 -7.74 11.69 2.76
N GLU A 55 -8.15 12.76 3.44
CA GLU A 55 -8.54 14.00 2.77
C GLU A 55 -7.33 14.64 2.05
N ALA A 56 -6.17 14.65 2.70
CA ALA A 56 -4.92 15.15 2.10
C ALA A 56 -4.51 14.31 0.88
N PHE A 57 -4.70 12.99 0.94
CA PHE A 57 -4.49 12.13 -0.22
C PHE A 57 -5.43 12.47 -1.38
N GLU A 58 -6.73 12.62 -1.11
CA GLU A 58 -7.75 12.92 -2.12
C GLU A 58 -7.55 14.29 -2.77
N LYS A 59 -7.18 15.29 -1.97
CA LYS A 59 -6.83 16.64 -2.44
C LYS A 59 -5.42 16.73 -3.05
N ARG A 60 -4.63 15.65 -2.98
CA ARG A 60 -3.24 15.57 -3.45
C ARG A 60 -2.34 16.61 -2.78
N GLU A 61 -2.55 16.87 -1.50
CA GLU A 61 -1.78 17.81 -0.67
C GLU A 61 -0.48 17.17 -0.16
N PHE A 62 0.22 16.45 -1.03
CA PHE A 62 1.49 15.81 -0.71
C PHE A 62 2.34 15.66 -1.98
N VAL A 63 3.67 15.58 -1.78
CA VAL A 63 4.61 15.31 -2.87
C VAL A 63 5.02 13.84 -2.79
N PRO A 64 4.68 13.00 -3.79
CA PRO A 64 4.96 11.55 -3.75
C PRO A 64 6.44 11.18 -3.58
N HIS A 65 7.36 12.09 -3.92
CA HIS A 65 8.81 11.88 -3.81
C HIS A 65 9.36 12.12 -2.40
N PHE A 66 8.58 12.75 -1.51
CA PHE A 66 8.96 13.00 -0.11
C PHE A 66 8.31 12.02 0.86
N LEU A 67 7.50 11.08 0.37
CA LEU A 67 6.94 10.04 1.21
C LEU A 67 8.02 9.02 1.55
N ASP A 68 8.10 8.63 2.83
CA ASP A 68 8.91 7.49 3.24
C ASP A 68 8.50 6.22 2.50
N VAL A 69 9.50 5.42 2.16
CA VAL A 69 9.30 4.17 1.42
C VAL A 69 9.71 3.00 2.30
N VAL A 70 8.78 2.08 2.49
CA VAL A 70 8.98 0.82 3.22
C VAL A 70 8.76 -0.32 2.25
N ALA A 71 9.62 -1.34 2.29
CA ALA A 71 9.48 -2.53 1.46
C ALA A 71 9.38 -3.77 2.34
N VAL A 72 8.31 -4.53 2.16
CA VAL A 72 8.00 -5.75 2.93
C VAL A 72 7.59 -6.88 2.01
N ASP A 73 7.76 -8.11 2.45
CA ASP A 73 7.20 -9.27 1.77
C ASP A 73 5.72 -9.43 2.11
N ALA A 74 4.92 -9.98 1.19
CA ALA A 74 3.48 -10.16 1.38
C ALA A 74 3.15 -11.03 2.61
N GLU A 75 4.04 -11.96 2.97
CA GLU A 75 3.90 -12.83 4.14
C GLU A 75 4.03 -12.07 5.47
N ALA A 76 4.66 -10.90 5.47
CA ALA A 76 4.82 -10.04 6.65
C ALA A 76 3.69 -9.00 6.79
N VAL A 77 2.78 -8.93 5.82
CA VAL A 77 1.64 -8.00 5.84
C VAL A 77 0.43 -8.70 6.44
N ASN A 78 -0.11 -8.14 7.52
CA ASN A 78 -1.33 -8.66 8.12
C ASN A 78 -2.54 -7.87 7.59
N VAL A 79 -3.45 -8.55 6.91
CA VAL A 79 -4.62 -7.93 6.27
C VAL A 79 -5.80 -7.95 7.22
N ILE A 80 -6.12 -6.80 7.79
CA ILE A 80 -7.23 -6.64 8.74
C ILE A 80 -8.56 -6.53 8.01
N SER A 81 -8.58 -5.78 6.90
CA SER A 81 -9.76 -5.60 6.06
C SER A 81 -9.36 -5.51 4.60
N LYS A 82 -9.97 -6.35 3.76
CA LYS A 82 -9.68 -6.38 2.31
C LYS A 82 -10.32 -5.23 1.53
N ARG A 83 -11.01 -4.29 2.19
CA ARG A 83 -12.08 -3.44 1.64
C ARG A 83 -11.82 -3.02 0.18
N GLY A 84 -12.49 -3.73 -0.72
CA GLY A 84 -12.78 -3.31 -2.08
C GLY A 84 -14.23 -2.83 -2.16
N ALA A 85 -14.50 -1.95 -3.12
CA ALA A 85 -15.86 -1.65 -3.56
C ALA A 85 -16.33 -2.74 -4.54
#